data_AF-A0A9E5AM40-F1
#
_entry.id   AF-A0A9E5AM40-F1
#
_cell.length_a   1.000
_cell.length_b   1.000
_cell.length_c   1.000
_cell.angle_alpha   90.00
_cell.angle_beta   90.00
_cell.angle_gamma   90.00
#
_symmetry.space_group_name_H-M   'P 1'
#
loop_
_entity.id
_entity.type
_entity.pdbx_description
1 polymer ?
#
loop_
_entity_poly.entity_id
_entity_poly.type
_entity_poly.pdbx_seq_one_letter_code
_entity_poly.pdbx_strand_id
1 'polypeptide(L)'
;MLCRSAREPEQVERARRVNLVGVNLDDSEQREIEQGLAELGLTLNVVLSERADLSAFLAVADASYNIHPGPNMLLEFDLLCAERWQMSPIEVPLPVGVRASDRFWQAIAQATASEPPIGGHPLALSRA
;
A
#
# COMPACT_ATOMS: atom_id res chain seq x y z
N MET A 1 5.82 -19.78 28.34
CA MET A 1 6.68 -18.59 28.10
C MET A 1 6.80 -18.48 26.59
N LEU A 2 6.01 -17.61 25.94
CA LEU A 2 5.99 -17.49 24.47
C LEU A 2 7.09 -16.51 24.05
N CYS A 3 8.16 -17.03 23.43
CA CYS A 3 9.13 -16.21 22.72
C CYS A 3 8.42 -15.51 21.56
N ARG A 4 8.13 -14.21 21.71
CA ARG A 4 7.82 -13.35 20.56
C ARG A 4 9.11 -13.24 19.75
N SER A 5 9.14 -13.88 18.58
CA SER A 5 10.20 -13.63 17.60
C SER A 5 10.20 -12.15 17.27
N ALA A 6 11.24 -11.42 17.69
CA ALA A 6 11.46 -10.05 17.26
C ALA A 6 11.75 -10.09 15.77
N ARG A 7 10.94 -9.41 14.95
CA ARG A 7 11.21 -9.29 13.51
C ARG A 7 12.51 -8.56 13.28
N GLU A 8 13.23 -8.95 12.24
CA GLU A 8 14.45 -8.26 11.82
C GLU A 8 14.12 -6.81 11.43
N PRO A 9 15.02 -5.83 11.69
CA PRO A 9 14.77 -4.41 11.40
C PRO A 9 14.35 -4.14 9.95
N GLU A 10 14.96 -4.84 8.99
CA GLU A 10 14.64 -4.71 7.56
C GLU A 10 13.22 -5.18 7.23
N GLN A 11 12.73 -6.22 7.91
CA GLN A 11 11.35 -6.70 7.76
C GLN A 11 10.34 -5.72 8.36
N VAL A 12 10.72 -5.04 9.46
CA VAL A 12 9.90 -3.98 10.07
C VAL A 12 9.84 -2.75 9.18
N GLU A 13 10.96 -2.39 8.53
CA GLU A 13 11.02 -1.26 7.62
C GLU A 13 10.19 -1.52 6.35
N ARG A 14 10.36 -2.69 5.73
CA ARG A 14 9.54 -3.11 4.58
C ARG A 14 8.05 -3.18 4.92
N ALA A 15 7.71 -3.60 6.14
CA ALA A 15 6.33 -3.65 6.63
C ALA A 15 5.63 -2.28 6.70
N ARG A 16 6.39 -1.17 6.69
CA ARG A 16 5.86 0.20 6.74
C ARG A 16 5.83 0.88 5.38
N ARG A 17 6.42 0.26 4.36
CA ARG A 17 6.51 0.81 3.01
C ARG A 17 5.23 0.54 2.23
N VAL A 18 4.75 1.56 1.52
CA VAL A 18 3.54 1.50 0.68
C VAL A 18 3.82 2.01 -0.72
N ASN A 19 3.19 1.41 -1.72
CA ASN A 19 3.16 1.93 -3.09
C ASN A 19 1.84 2.66 -3.33
N LEU A 20 1.87 3.74 -4.12
CA LEU A 20 0.67 4.34 -4.69
C LEU A 20 0.58 3.93 -6.15
N VAL A 21 -0.52 3.31 -6.57
CA VAL A 21 -0.62 2.68 -7.89
C VAL A 21 -1.82 3.24 -8.65
N GLY A 22 -1.62 3.58 -9.93
CA GLY A 22 -2.67 4.10 -10.79
C GLY A 22 -3.07 5.54 -10.45
N VAL A 23 -2.15 6.32 -9.88
CA VAL A 23 -2.37 7.73 -9.52
C VAL A 23 -1.41 8.65 -10.25
N ASN A 24 -1.90 9.81 -10.65
CA ASN A 24 -1.07 10.93 -11.10
C ASN A 24 -1.14 12.01 -10.02
N LEU A 25 0.01 12.36 -9.45
CA LEU A 25 0.12 13.38 -8.42
C LEU A 25 1.04 14.49 -8.92
N ASP A 26 0.73 15.73 -8.57
CA ASP A 26 1.72 16.80 -8.62
C ASP A 26 2.62 16.80 -7.38
N ASP A 27 3.69 17.61 -7.40
CA ASP A 27 4.65 17.71 -6.31
C ASP A 27 4.02 18.10 -4.97
N SER A 28 2.93 18.88 -4.98
CA SER A 28 2.27 19.34 -3.77
C SER A 28 1.38 18.24 -3.18
N GLU A 29 0.64 17.53 -4.04
CA GLU A 29 -0.17 16.38 -3.66
C GLU A 29 0.71 15.24 -3.15
N GLN A 30 1.83 14.95 -3.81
CA GLN A 30 2.75 13.92 -3.36
C GLN A 30 3.30 14.23 -1.96
N ARG A 31 3.71 15.48 -1.69
CA ARG A 31 4.20 15.88 -0.36
C ARG A 31 3.11 15.78 0.71
N GLU A 32 1.87 16.16 0.39
CA GLU A 32 0.73 16.00 1.30
C GLU A 32 0.51 14.53 1.66
N ILE A 33 0.58 13.65 0.65
CA ILE A 33 0.43 12.22 0.86
C ILE A 33 1.59 11.63 1.69
N GLU A 34 2.84 11.99 1.36
CA GLU A 34 4.02 11.57 2.13
C GLU A 34 3.92 11.98 3.60
N GLN A 35 3.47 13.21 3.87
CA GLN A 35 3.26 13.69 5.23
C GLN A 35 2.18 12.90 5.96
N GLY A 36 1.01 12.70 5.34
CA GLY A 36 -0.08 11.95 5.98
C GLY A 36 0.26 10.48 6.19
N LEU A 37 1.01 9.85 5.28
CA LEU A 37 1.54 8.49 5.49
C LEU A 37 2.52 8.45 6.67
N ALA A 38 3.40 9.44 6.80
CA ALA A 38 4.33 9.52 7.92
C ALA A 38 3.61 9.64 9.28
N GLU A 39 2.49 10.36 9.34
CA GLU A 39 1.63 10.45 10.53
C GLU A 39 1.01 9.10 10.92
N LEU A 40 0.82 8.20 9.95
CA LEU A 40 0.38 6.81 10.17
C LEU A 40 1.55 5.84 10.45
N GLY A 41 2.79 6.34 10.49
CA GLY A 41 3.99 5.49 10.65
C GLY A 41 4.34 4.68 9.41
N LEU A 42 3.83 5.10 8.24
CA LEU A 42 4.09 4.51 6.93
C LEU A 42 5.11 5.35 6.15
N THR A 43 5.64 4.78 5.07
CA THR A 43 6.57 5.47 4.18
C THR A 43 6.20 5.19 2.74
N LEU A 44 6.09 6.25 1.93
CA LEU A 44 5.89 6.10 0.50
C LEU A 44 7.15 5.49 -0.14
N ASN A 45 6.99 4.36 -0.81
CA ASN A 45 8.05 3.66 -1.52
C ASN A 45 8.12 4.12 -2.97
N VAL A 46 7.00 4.06 -3.69
CA VAL A 46 6.93 4.45 -5.10
C VAL A 46 5.53 4.90 -5.50
N VAL A 47 5.47 5.79 -6.49
CA VAL A 47 4.24 6.17 -7.19
C VAL A 47 4.27 5.60 -8.60
N LEU A 48 3.40 4.63 -8.88
CA LEU A 48 3.18 4.09 -10.20
C LEU A 48 2.08 4.89 -10.92
N SER A 49 2.52 5.86 -11.70
CA SER A 49 1.69 6.69 -12.58
C SER A 49 1.85 6.27 -14.04
N GLU A 50 1.10 6.89 -14.95
CA GLU A 50 1.29 6.69 -16.40
C GLU A 50 2.67 7.14 -16.89
N ARG A 51 3.38 7.95 -16.10
CA ARG A 51 4.72 8.47 -16.39
C ARG A 51 5.82 7.69 -15.68
N ALA A 52 5.48 6.64 -14.94
CA ALA A 52 6.45 5.83 -14.22
C ALA A 52 7.41 5.14 -15.18
N ASP A 53 8.71 5.22 -14.89
CA ASP A 53 9.73 4.48 -15.63
C ASP A 53 9.92 3.06 -15.08
N LEU A 54 10.73 2.27 -15.77
CA LEU A 54 11.01 0.88 -15.38
C LEU A 54 11.54 0.75 -13.94
N SER A 55 12.31 1.73 -13.44
CA SER A 55 12.87 1.67 -12.09
C SER A 55 11.78 1.70 -11.02
N ALA A 56 10.71 2.48 -11.26
CA ALA A 56 9.55 2.53 -10.38
C ALA A 56 8.84 1.16 -10.28
N PHE A 57 8.71 0.44 -11.40
CA PHE A 57 8.12 -0.91 -11.39
C PHE A 57 8.98 -1.92 -10.64
N LEU A 58 10.30 -1.81 -10.72
CA LEU A 58 11.21 -2.70 -9.99
C LEU A 58 11.16 -2.46 -8.48
N ALA A 59 10.99 -1.21 -8.06
CA ALA A 59 10.91 -0.81 -6.65
C ALA A 59 9.64 -1.31 -5.93
N VAL A 60 8.59 -1.70 -6.66
CA VAL A 60 7.31 -2.18 -6.10
C VAL A 60 7.51 -3.27 -5.05
N ALA A 61 8.42 -4.21 -5.31
CA ALA A 61 8.67 -5.36 -4.44
C ALA A 61 9.11 -4.98 -3.01
N ASP A 62 9.62 -3.77 -2.82
CA ASP A 62 10.16 -3.26 -1.57
C ASP A 62 9.09 -2.69 -0.61
N ALA A 63 7.81 -2.86 -0.94
CA ALA A 63 6.68 -2.46 -0.09
C ALA A 63 5.86 -3.67 0.39
N SER A 64 4.99 -3.42 1.36
CA SER A 64 4.02 -4.40 1.87
C SER A 64 2.59 -4.12 1.45
N TYR A 65 2.32 -2.93 0.91
CA TYR A 65 0.99 -2.51 0.49
C TYR A 65 0.99 -1.82 -0.86
N ASN A 66 -0.06 -2.05 -1.64
CA ASN A 66 -0.42 -1.25 -2.81
C ASN A 66 -1.68 -0.45 -2.48
N ILE A 67 -1.62 0.87 -2.56
CA ILE A 67 -2.77 1.75 -2.39
C ILE A 67 -3.22 2.22 -3.78
N HIS A 68 -4.49 2.02 -4.15
CA HIS A 68 -5.00 2.33 -5.49
C HIS A 68 -6.46 2.83 -5.50
N PRO A 69 -6.87 3.57 -6.55
CA PRO A 69 -8.25 4.02 -6.73
C PRO A 69 -9.26 2.90 -6.86
N GLY A 70 -10.21 2.88 -5.94
CA GLY A 70 -11.49 2.21 -6.14
C GLY A 70 -11.41 0.70 -6.40
N PRO A 71 -12.58 0.07 -6.62
CA PRO A 71 -12.68 -1.37 -6.69
C PRO A 71 -12.24 -1.90 -8.06
N ASN A 72 -11.49 -3.01 -8.06
CA ASN A 72 -11.06 -3.76 -9.25
C ASN A 72 -10.14 -3.03 -10.25
N MET A 73 -9.75 -1.79 -9.98
CA MET A 73 -8.67 -1.16 -10.72
C MET A 73 -7.39 -1.90 -10.36
N LEU A 74 -6.71 -2.48 -11.35
CA LEU A 74 -5.44 -3.20 -11.17
C LEU A 74 -5.54 -4.57 -10.49
N LEU A 75 -6.71 -5.22 -10.49
CA LEU A 75 -6.91 -6.53 -9.89
C LEU A 75 -5.84 -7.57 -10.29
N GLU A 76 -5.49 -7.66 -11.57
CA GLU A 76 -4.46 -8.60 -12.04
C GLU A 76 -3.07 -8.25 -11.46
N PHE A 77 -2.74 -6.96 -11.37
CA PHE A 77 -1.47 -6.50 -10.80
C PHE A 77 -1.41 -6.82 -9.30
N ASP A 78 -2.48 -6.57 -8.55
CA ASP A 78 -2.51 -6.86 -7.12
C ASP A 78 -2.51 -8.36 -6.82
N LEU A 79 -3.19 -9.18 -7.65
CA LEU A 79 -3.10 -10.64 -7.55
C LEU A 79 -1.66 -11.12 -7.74
N LEU A 80 -0.95 -10.59 -8.74
CA LEU A 80 0.45 -10.93 -8.97
C LEU A 80 1.37 -10.44 -7.83
N CYS A 81 1.14 -9.24 -7.30
CA CYS A 81 1.91 -8.70 -6.18
C CYS A 81 1.67 -9.48 -4.89
N ALA A 82 0.43 -9.89 -4.64
CA ALA A 82 0.05 -10.73 -3.51
C ALA A 82 0.72 -12.11 -3.61
N GLU A 83 0.67 -12.75 -4.78
CA GLU A 83 1.28 -14.07 -5.00
C GLU A 83 2.80 -14.03 -4.85
N ARG A 84 3.47 -13.02 -5.44
CA ARG A 84 4.94 -12.98 -5.48
C ARG A 84 5.59 -12.34 -4.26
N TRP A 85 4.96 -11.34 -3.66
CA TRP A 85 5.58 -10.52 -2.63
C TRP A 85 4.78 -10.45 -1.33
N GLN A 86 3.65 -11.17 -1.24
CA GLN A 86 2.73 -11.13 -0.09
C GLN A 86 2.22 -9.72 0.21
N MET A 87 2.11 -8.92 -0.84
CA MET A 87 1.65 -7.54 -0.75
C MET A 87 0.13 -7.50 -0.59
N SER A 88 -0.36 -6.58 0.23
CA SER A 88 -1.80 -6.39 0.43
C SER A 88 -2.32 -5.16 -0.33
N PRO A 89 -3.38 -5.29 -1.13
CA PRO A 89 -4.03 -4.14 -1.74
C PRO A 89 -4.83 -3.35 -0.69
N ILE A 90 -4.86 -2.04 -0.84
CA ILE A 90 -5.68 -1.10 -0.08
C ILE A 90 -6.45 -0.25 -1.08
N GLU A 91 -7.73 -0.58 -1.23
CA GLU A 91 -8.65 0.21 -2.02
C GLU A 91 -9.00 1.49 -1.28
N VAL A 92 -8.78 2.63 -1.92
CA VAL A 92 -9.13 3.93 -1.35
C VAL A 92 -10.01 4.72 -2.31
N PRO A 93 -10.96 5.51 -1.80
CA PRO A 93 -11.58 6.54 -2.61
C PRO A 93 -10.50 7.58 -2.92
N LEU A 94 -10.03 7.64 -4.17
CA LEU A 94 -8.97 8.59 -4.51
C LEU A 94 -9.42 10.03 -4.30
N PRO A 95 -8.50 10.91 -3.84
CA PRO A 95 -8.61 12.33 -4.08
C PRO A 95 -8.53 12.61 -5.59
N VAL A 96 -9.66 12.81 -6.28
CA VAL A 96 -9.64 13.36 -7.63
C VAL A 96 -9.61 14.88 -7.52
N GLY A 97 -8.44 15.49 -7.75
CA GLY A 97 -8.27 16.94 -7.89
C GLY A 97 -8.60 17.78 -6.65
N VAL A 98 -8.68 17.15 -5.47
CA VAL A 98 -8.90 17.79 -4.17
C VAL A 98 -8.17 16.94 -3.13
N ARG A 99 -7.46 17.59 -2.20
CA ARG A 99 -6.78 17.04 -1.01
C ARG A 99 -7.27 15.67 -0.51
N ALA A 100 -6.34 14.88 0.02
CA ALA A 100 -6.63 13.56 0.57
C ALA A 100 -7.74 13.65 1.64
N SER A 101 -8.88 13.02 1.36
CA SER A 101 -10.05 13.11 2.23
C SER A 101 -9.89 12.32 3.53
N ASP A 102 -10.66 12.65 4.57
CA ASP A 102 -10.70 11.86 5.81
C ASP A 102 -11.00 10.37 5.54
N ARG A 103 -11.83 10.07 4.55
CA ARG A 103 -12.16 8.69 4.16
C ARG A 103 -10.97 7.95 3.55
N PHE A 104 -10.13 8.66 2.79
CA PHE A 104 -8.89 8.11 2.24
C PHE A 104 -7.95 7.71 3.39
N TRP A 105 -7.73 8.60 4.35
CA TRP A 105 -6.87 8.32 5.50
C TRP A 105 -7.42 7.24 6.42
N GLN A 106 -8.74 7.22 6.67
CA GLN A 106 -9.39 6.18 7.45
C GLN A 106 -9.24 4.79 6.83
N ALA A 107 -9.37 4.67 5.51
CA ALA A 107 -9.20 3.39 4.82
C ALA A 107 -7.77 2.85 4.97
N ILE A 108 -6.75 3.70 4.80
CA ILE A 108 -5.34 3.33 4.97
C ILE A 108 -5.08 2.93 6.43
N ALA A 109 -5.52 3.75 7.38
CA ALA A 109 -5.34 3.48 8.80
C ALA A 109 -6.00 2.15 9.22
N GLN A 110 -7.22 1.86 8.76
CA GLN A 110 -7.90 0.61 9.05
C GLN A 110 -7.17 -0.61 8.48
N ALA A 111 -6.70 -0.52 7.23
CA ALA A 111 -5.99 -1.61 6.56
C ALA A 111 -4.60 -1.88 7.17
N THR A 112 -3.97 -0.87 7.75
CA THR A 112 -2.61 -0.96 8.31
C THR A 112 -2.56 -1.10 9.83
N ALA A 113 -3.70 -0.92 10.52
CA ALA A 113 -3.80 -1.08 11.98
C ALA A 113 -3.78 -2.54 12.46
N SER A 114 -4.14 -3.49 11.59
CA SER A 114 -3.92 -4.92 11.85
C SER A 114 -2.46 -5.25 11.55
N GLU A 115 -1.81 -6.11 12.34
CA GLU A 115 -0.41 -6.50 12.13
C GLU A 115 -0.12 -6.69 10.63
N PRO A 116 1.01 -6.16 10.11
CA PRO A 116 1.28 -6.16 8.68
C PRO A 116 1.21 -7.59 8.16
N PRO A 117 0.69 -7.80 6.94
CA PRO A 117 0.29 -9.11 6.44
C PRO A 117 1.39 -10.15 6.69
N ILE A 118 1.16 -11.01 7.69
CA ILE A 118 2.03 -12.14 7.98
C ILE A 118 1.49 -13.31 7.19
N GLY A 119 1.98 -13.52 5.97
CA GLY A 119 1.92 -14.81 5.24
C GLY A 119 0.64 -15.64 5.43
N GLY A 120 -0.53 -14.99 5.47
CA GLY A 120 -1.74 -15.57 6.01
C GLY A 120 -2.93 -14.95 5.29
N HIS A 121 -3.36 -15.64 4.24
CA HIS A 121 -4.57 -15.33 3.50
C HIS A 121 -5.77 -15.06 4.41
N PRO A 122 -6.57 -14.05 4.07
CA PRO A 122 -8.01 -14.23 4.08
C PRO A 122 -8.61 -13.66 2.78
N LEU A 123 -8.42 -14.38 1.68
CA LEU A 123 -9.35 -14.30 0.54
C LEU A 123 -9.89 -15.69 0.25
N ALA A 124 -10.50 -16.29 1.28
CA ALA A 124 -11.59 -17.23 1.03
C ALA A 124 -12.82 -16.41 0.66
N LEU A 125 -12.83 -15.86 -0.56
CA LEU A 125 -14.07 -15.40 -1.17
C LEU A 125 -14.93 -16.65 -1.42
N SER A 126 -15.92 -16.77 -0.55
CA SER A 126 -17.02 -17.72 -0.60
C SER A 126 -17.55 -17.79 -2.04
N ARG A 127 -17.31 -18.91 -2.71
CA ARG A 127 -18.06 -19.28 -3.91
C ARG A 127 -19.40 -19.82 -3.44
N ALA A 128 -20.45 -19.03 -3.63
CA ALA A 128 -21.84 -19.48 -3.69
C ALA A 128 -22.41 -19.09 -5.05
#